data_AF-A0A344WDP2-F1
#
_entry.id   AF-A0A344WDP2-F1
#
_cell.length_a   1.000
_cell.length_b   1.000
_cell.length_c   1.000
_cell.angle_alpha   90.00
_cell.angle_beta   90.00
_cell.angle_gamma   90.00
#
_symmetry.space_group_name_H-M   'P 1'
#
loop_
_entity.id
_entity.type
_entity.pdbx_description
1 polymer ?
#
loop_
_entity_poly.entity_id
_entity_poly.type
_entity_poly.pdbx_seq_one_letter_code
_entity_poly.pdbx_strand_id
1 'polypeptide(L)'
;MSIRRPPAGYETAGAAPEEIPALIAIDLAAGKIFEGTGLLPEAQLDDHVPANVLREAMQTGHLHTVRDRKGNLAGFALTSVREGWLYLDQISVDPAYGRQGIGSALIGRVMLEAKDRGLKRVTLSTFRDPPWNGPFYRKNGFRELPRKKMEKWMIEIESIQDDNGLNVRDRCFMARRLGWL
;
A
#
# COMPACT_ATOMS: atom_id res chain seq x y z
N MET A 1 2.79 20.15 -0.95
CA MET A 1 2.23 19.29 0.12
C MET A 1 3.36 18.50 0.74
N SER A 2 3.64 18.67 2.04
CA SER A 2 4.81 18.09 2.71
C SER A 2 4.75 16.57 2.77
N ILE A 3 5.89 15.91 2.62
CA ILE A 3 6.05 14.47 2.82
C ILE A 3 5.95 14.21 4.33
N ARG A 4 5.00 13.37 4.74
CA ARG A 4 4.81 13.05 6.16
C ARG A 4 5.93 12.15 6.64
N ARG A 5 6.58 12.55 7.74
CA ARG A 5 7.54 11.73 8.46
C ARG A 5 6.82 10.79 9.43
N PRO A 6 7.49 9.72 9.89
CA PRO A 6 7.00 8.92 11.00
C PRO A 6 6.63 9.79 12.22
N PRO A 7 5.57 9.42 12.96
CA PRO A 7 5.25 10.06 14.23
C PRO A 7 6.39 9.88 15.24
N ALA A 8 6.41 10.70 16.29
CA ALA A 8 7.44 10.62 17.32
C ALA A 8 7.48 9.21 17.94
N GLY A 9 8.68 8.63 18.00
CA GLY A 9 8.86 7.25 18.48
C GLY A 9 8.71 6.17 17.44
N TYR A 10 8.59 6.55 16.16
CA TYR A 10 8.66 5.63 15.04
C TYR A 10 9.70 6.06 14.02
N GLU A 11 10.20 5.11 13.26
CA GLU A 11 11.16 5.33 12.18
C GLU A 11 10.86 4.46 10.96
N THR A 12 11.29 4.90 9.78
CA THR A 12 11.26 4.09 8.56
C THR A 12 12.59 3.41 8.33
N ALA A 13 12.58 2.11 8.08
CA ALA A 13 13.77 1.32 7.83
C ALA A 13 13.52 0.23 6.78
N GLY A 14 14.59 -0.41 6.31
CA GLY A 14 14.51 -1.67 5.60
C GLY A 14 14.06 -2.82 6.50
N ALA A 15 13.85 -3.98 5.90
CA ALA A 15 13.61 -5.23 6.61
C ALA A 15 14.67 -6.26 6.23
N ALA A 16 14.95 -7.15 7.18
CA ALA A 16 15.82 -8.29 6.98
C ALA A 16 15.00 -9.54 6.60
N PRO A 17 15.58 -10.50 5.89
CA PRO A 17 14.89 -11.72 5.46
C PRO A 17 14.23 -12.52 6.59
N GLU A 18 14.80 -12.47 7.80
CA GLU A 18 14.33 -13.16 8.99
C GLU A 18 12.99 -12.58 9.49
N GLU A 19 12.62 -11.38 9.04
CA GLU A 19 11.42 -10.66 9.47
C GLU A 19 10.22 -10.91 8.54
N ILE A 20 10.40 -11.68 7.46
CA ILE A 20 9.31 -12.06 6.55
C ILE A 20 8.09 -12.64 7.30
N PRO A 21 8.25 -13.57 8.27
CA PRO A 21 7.10 -14.07 9.03
C PRO A 21 6.34 -12.97 9.77
N ALA A 22 7.04 -11.97 10.31
CA ALA A 22 6.41 -10.84 11.00
C ALA A 22 5.67 -9.92 10.02
N LEU A 23 6.23 -9.68 8.83
CA LEU A 23 5.57 -8.91 7.77
C LEU A 23 4.27 -9.59 7.30
N ILE A 24 4.30 -10.91 7.11
CA ILE A 24 3.10 -11.71 6.78
C ILE A 24 2.06 -11.61 7.90
N ALA A 25 2.47 -11.74 9.16
CA ALA A 25 1.55 -11.61 10.30
C ALA A 25 0.88 -10.23 10.35
N ILE A 26 1.62 -9.16 10.03
CA ILE A 26 1.08 -7.80 9.93
C ILE A 26 0.06 -7.69 8.78
N ASP A 27 0.35 -8.29 7.63
CA ASP A 27 -0.53 -8.26 6.47
C ASP A 27 -1.87 -8.92 6.76
N LEU A 28 -1.82 -10.14 7.31
CA LEU A 28 -2.98 -10.88 7.76
C LEU A 28 -3.76 -10.11 8.83
N ALA A 29 -3.09 -9.56 9.83
CA ALA A 29 -3.73 -8.78 10.89
C ALA A 29 -4.41 -7.51 10.35
N ALA A 30 -3.80 -6.83 9.38
CA ALA A 30 -4.39 -5.67 8.73
C ALA A 30 -5.61 -6.06 7.87
N GLY A 31 -5.57 -7.22 7.21
CA GLY A 31 -6.66 -7.76 6.39
C GLY A 31 -7.96 -7.97 7.16
N LYS A 32 -7.89 -8.26 8.46
CA LYS A 32 -9.07 -8.47 9.34
C LYS A 32 -10.04 -7.30 9.38
N ILE A 33 -9.62 -6.09 9.01
CA ILE A 33 -10.53 -4.94 8.91
C ILE A 33 -11.64 -5.14 7.87
N PHE A 34 -11.47 -6.09 6.95
CA PHE A 34 -12.46 -6.44 5.93
C PHE A 34 -13.42 -7.56 6.36
N GLU A 35 -13.17 -8.26 7.47
CA GLU A 35 -14.06 -9.30 8.00
C GLU A 35 -15.48 -8.73 8.22
N GLY A 36 -16.51 -9.44 7.74
CA GLY A 36 -17.90 -9.04 7.89
C GLY A 36 -18.33 -7.80 7.08
N THR A 37 -17.46 -7.21 6.27
CA THR A 37 -17.80 -6.02 5.46
C THR A 37 -18.50 -6.36 4.13
N GLY A 38 -18.37 -7.60 3.66
CA GLY A 38 -18.84 -8.05 2.35
C GLY A 38 -18.00 -7.53 1.15
N LEU A 39 -16.89 -6.83 1.41
CA LEU A 39 -16.03 -6.27 0.37
C LEU A 39 -15.01 -7.27 -0.18
N LEU A 40 -14.63 -8.26 0.62
CA LEU A 40 -13.75 -9.36 0.24
C LEU A 40 -14.50 -10.69 0.32
N PRO A 41 -14.29 -11.61 -0.64
CA PRO A 41 -14.65 -13.02 -0.47
C PRO A 41 -13.93 -13.61 0.74
N GLU A 42 -14.57 -14.58 1.44
CA GLU A 42 -13.96 -15.22 2.61
C GLU A 42 -12.60 -15.85 2.30
N ALA A 43 -12.45 -16.47 1.12
CA ALA A 43 -11.20 -17.06 0.66
C ALA A 43 -10.04 -16.06 0.52
N GLN A 44 -10.31 -14.76 0.46
CA GLN A 44 -9.29 -13.70 0.38
C GLN A 44 -8.98 -13.06 1.73
N LEU A 45 -9.71 -13.37 2.81
CA LEU A 45 -9.45 -12.78 4.12
C LEU A 45 -8.13 -13.27 4.73
N ASP A 46 -7.71 -14.48 4.36
CA ASP A 46 -6.45 -15.10 4.79
C ASP A 46 -5.33 -14.95 3.75
N ASP A 47 -5.56 -14.20 2.66
CA ASP A 47 -4.53 -13.94 1.65
C ASP A 47 -3.51 -12.91 2.16
N HIS A 48 -2.25 -13.06 1.74
CA HIS A 48 -1.15 -12.19 2.15
C HIS A 48 -0.08 -12.11 1.06
N VAL A 49 0.76 -11.08 1.11
CA VAL A 49 1.91 -10.98 0.20
C VAL A 49 2.80 -12.22 0.35
N PRO A 50 3.09 -12.95 -0.75
CA PRO A 50 3.95 -14.14 -0.70
C PRO A 50 5.37 -13.83 -0.21
N ALA A 51 5.96 -14.77 0.53
CA ALA A 51 7.30 -14.62 1.12
C ALA A 51 8.41 -14.33 0.09
N ASN A 52 8.31 -14.91 -1.12
CA ASN A 52 9.26 -14.66 -2.20
C ASN A 52 9.15 -13.23 -2.75
N VAL A 53 7.94 -12.67 -2.83
CA VAL A 53 7.70 -11.28 -3.26
C VAL A 53 8.29 -10.31 -2.23
N LEU A 54 8.07 -10.54 -0.93
CA LEU A 54 8.70 -9.73 0.12
C LEU A 54 10.23 -9.77 0.03
N ARG A 55 10.81 -10.95 -0.19
CA ARG A 55 12.27 -11.14 -0.31
C ARG A 55 12.85 -10.38 -1.51
N GLU A 56 12.20 -10.46 -2.67
CA GLU A 56 12.61 -9.72 -3.86
C GLU A 56 12.51 -8.21 -3.64
N ALA A 57 11.42 -7.75 -3.02
CA ALA A 57 11.20 -6.34 -2.73
C ALA A 57 12.23 -5.75 -1.75
N MET A 58 12.71 -6.54 -0.78
CA MET A 58 13.83 -6.15 0.07
C MET A 58 15.11 -5.87 -0.74
N GLN A 59 15.43 -6.75 -1.70
CA GLN A 59 16.64 -6.65 -2.52
C GLN A 59 16.59 -5.48 -3.52
N THR A 60 15.40 -5.13 -3.97
CA THR A 60 15.17 -4.11 -5.03
C THR A 60 14.75 -2.75 -4.48
N GLY A 61 14.70 -2.59 -3.15
CA GLY A 61 14.33 -1.34 -2.49
C GLY A 61 12.85 -0.97 -2.65
N HIS A 62 12.00 -1.98 -2.85
CA HIS A 62 10.55 -1.88 -3.04
C HIS A 62 9.74 -2.21 -1.78
N LEU A 63 10.41 -2.57 -0.69
CA LEU A 63 9.79 -2.79 0.62
C LEU A 63 10.26 -1.71 1.61
N HIS A 64 9.30 -1.03 2.23
CA HIS A 64 9.55 -0.07 3.30
C HIS A 64 8.79 -0.46 4.56
N THR A 65 9.45 -0.38 5.71
CA THR A 65 8.81 -0.65 7.01
C THR A 65 8.74 0.59 7.88
N VAL A 66 7.83 0.58 8.85
CA VAL A 66 7.83 1.50 10.00
C VAL A 66 7.94 0.67 11.27
N ARG A 67 8.79 1.12 12.20
CA ARG A 67 9.07 0.46 13.47
C ARG A 67 8.90 1.41 14.65
N ASP A 68 8.59 0.86 15.82
CA ASP A 68 8.65 1.60 17.07
C ASP A 68 10.09 1.77 17.60
N ARG A 69 10.28 2.51 18.71
CA ARG A 69 11.60 2.71 19.34
C ARG A 69 12.29 1.43 19.83
N LYS A 70 11.55 0.34 19.99
CA LYS A 70 12.08 -0.96 20.42
C LYS A 70 12.48 -1.84 19.23
N GLY A 71 12.25 -1.35 18.00
CA GLY A 71 12.53 -2.08 16.76
C GLY A 71 11.39 -2.96 16.27
N ASN A 72 10.24 -2.97 16.96
CA ASN A 72 9.10 -3.79 16.54
C ASN A 72 8.48 -3.23 15.27
N LEU A 73 8.18 -4.11 14.31
CA LEU A 73 7.47 -3.75 13.08
C LEU A 73 6.03 -3.32 13.40
N ALA A 74 5.65 -2.15 12.90
CA ALA A 74 4.30 -1.60 13.06
C ALA A 74 3.52 -1.56 11.74
N GLY A 75 4.20 -1.67 10.60
CA GLY A 75 3.59 -1.69 9.28
C GLY A 75 4.61 -1.70 8.15
N PHE A 76 4.15 -1.98 6.93
CA PHE A 76 4.98 -1.97 5.73
C PHE A 76 4.21 -1.47 4.50
N ALA A 77 4.98 -1.07 3.49
CA ALA A 77 4.48 -0.76 2.16
C ALA A 77 5.34 -1.48 1.11
N LEU A 78 4.68 -2.08 0.12
CA LEU A 78 5.27 -2.79 -1.00
C LEU A 78 4.96 -2.03 -2.29
N THR A 79 5.96 -1.83 -3.13
CA THR A 79 5.82 -1.12 -4.42
C THR A 79 6.38 -1.93 -5.58
N SER A 80 6.02 -1.52 -6.80
CA SER A 80 6.61 -1.98 -8.04
C SER A 80 6.66 -0.84 -9.05
N VAL A 81 7.51 -0.95 -10.08
CA VAL A 81 7.48 -0.01 -11.21
C VAL A 81 6.69 -0.63 -12.35
N ARG A 82 5.65 0.07 -12.82
CA ARG A 82 4.82 -0.35 -13.97
C ARG A 82 4.74 0.79 -14.97
N GLU A 83 5.25 0.57 -16.19
CA GLU A 83 5.23 1.56 -17.29
C GLU A 83 5.75 2.95 -16.85
N GLY A 84 6.85 2.98 -16.08
CA GLY A 84 7.46 4.21 -15.59
C GLY A 84 6.68 4.94 -14.48
N TRP A 85 5.72 4.27 -13.84
CA TRP A 85 4.99 4.78 -12.68
C TRP A 85 5.32 3.92 -11.46
N LEU A 86 5.36 4.52 -10.27
CA LEU A 86 5.43 3.71 -9.04
C LEU A 86 4.02 3.25 -8.70
N TYR A 87 3.82 1.95 -8.57
CA TYR A 87 2.59 1.35 -8.10
C TYR A 87 2.77 0.91 -6.65
N LEU A 88 1.83 1.27 -5.78
CA LEU A 88 1.75 0.77 -4.41
C LEU A 88 0.92 -0.51 -4.44
N ASP A 89 1.60 -1.65 -4.39
CA ASP A 89 0.98 -2.98 -4.44
C ASP A 89 0.28 -3.31 -3.12
N GLN A 90 0.92 -3.04 -1.98
CA GLN A 90 0.38 -3.33 -0.65
C GLN A 90 0.76 -2.25 0.37
N ILE A 91 -0.14 -1.97 1.30
CA ILE A 91 0.18 -1.22 2.52
C ILE A 91 -0.61 -1.81 3.70
N SER A 92 0.13 -2.23 4.72
CA SER A 92 -0.45 -2.90 5.89
C SER A 92 0.12 -2.28 7.16
N VAL A 93 -0.77 -2.02 8.11
CA VAL A 93 -0.42 -1.49 9.43
C VAL A 93 -1.05 -2.42 10.44
N ASP A 94 -0.24 -2.90 11.38
CA ASP A 94 -0.73 -3.74 12.46
C ASP A 94 -1.81 -2.95 13.25
N PRO A 95 -3.01 -3.53 13.45
CA PRO A 95 -4.10 -2.88 14.18
C PRO A 95 -3.72 -2.35 15.57
N ALA A 96 -2.78 -3.00 16.27
CA ALA A 96 -2.27 -2.55 17.57
C ALA A 96 -1.59 -1.16 17.48
N TYR A 97 -1.10 -0.81 16.30
CA TYR A 97 -0.46 0.47 16.01
C TYR A 97 -1.35 1.40 15.15
N GLY A 98 -2.59 0.97 14.88
CA GLY A 98 -3.55 1.70 14.06
C GLY A 98 -3.81 3.13 14.54
N ARG A 99 -4.22 4.01 13.62
CA ARG A 99 -4.62 5.41 13.89
C ARG A 99 -3.54 6.32 14.53
N GLN A 100 -2.28 5.88 14.58
CA GLN A 100 -1.16 6.70 15.08
C GLN A 100 -0.41 7.49 13.99
N GLY A 101 -0.89 7.44 12.74
CA GLY A 101 -0.28 8.13 11.61
C GLY A 101 0.75 7.32 10.81
N ILE A 102 0.99 6.05 11.18
CA ILE A 102 1.94 5.14 10.53
C ILE A 102 1.63 4.95 9.04
N GLY A 103 0.38 4.65 8.67
CA GLY A 103 0.01 4.53 7.25
C GLY A 103 0.33 5.79 6.44
N SER A 104 0.16 6.98 7.04
CA SER A 104 0.52 8.23 6.36
C SER A 104 2.03 8.42 6.23
N ALA A 105 2.82 7.92 7.18
CA ALA A 105 4.28 7.92 7.11
C ALA A 105 4.79 6.94 6.03
N LEU A 106 4.20 5.75 5.92
CA LEU A 106 4.47 4.79 4.84
C LEU A 106 4.18 5.41 3.47
N ILE A 107 3.04 6.08 3.30
CA ILE A 107 2.76 6.85 2.07
C ILE A 107 3.82 7.92 1.83
N GLY A 108 4.26 8.63 2.87
CA GLY A 108 5.36 9.58 2.77
C GLY A 108 6.64 8.93 2.21
N ARG A 109 6.99 7.74 2.70
CA ARG A 109 8.16 6.99 2.23
C ARG A 109 8.03 6.51 0.78
N VAL A 110 6.86 6.03 0.37
CA VAL A 110 6.55 5.65 -1.02
C VAL A 110 6.67 6.86 -1.96
N MET A 111 6.21 8.03 -1.52
CA MET A 111 6.40 9.27 -2.31
C MET A 111 7.88 9.68 -2.41
N LEU A 112 8.70 9.43 -1.38
CA LEU A 112 10.15 9.63 -1.47
C LEU A 112 10.78 8.64 -2.44
N GLU A 113 10.40 7.37 -2.38
CA GLU A 113 10.88 6.35 -3.31
C GLU A 113 10.61 6.75 -4.78
N ALA A 114 9.39 7.17 -5.10
CA ALA A 114 9.07 7.65 -6.45
C ALA A 114 9.96 8.82 -6.87
N LYS A 115 10.26 9.75 -5.94
CA LYS A 115 11.14 10.89 -6.19
C LYS A 115 12.57 10.43 -6.46
N ASP A 116 13.10 9.54 -5.63
CA ASP A 116 14.47 9.01 -5.71
C ASP A 116 14.68 8.23 -7.01
N ARG A 117 13.63 7.55 -7.50
CA ARG A 117 13.61 6.85 -8.80
C ARG A 117 13.33 7.77 -10.01
N GLY A 118 13.15 9.07 -9.81
CA GLY A 118 12.82 10.01 -10.90
C GLY A 118 11.41 9.86 -11.48
N LEU A 119 10.53 9.12 -10.81
CA LEU A 119 9.16 8.84 -11.25
C LEU A 119 8.25 10.01 -10.87
N LYS A 120 7.33 10.37 -11.78
CA LYS A 120 6.49 11.57 -11.62
C LYS A 120 5.17 11.32 -10.89
N ARG A 121 4.86 10.07 -10.55
CA ARG A 121 3.61 9.71 -9.86
C ARG A 121 3.68 8.38 -9.13
N VAL A 122 2.84 8.28 -8.10
CA VAL A 122 2.47 7.05 -7.42
C VAL A 122 1.02 6.71 -7.76
N THR A 123 0.74 5.44 -7.99
CA THR A 123 -0.60 4.91 -8.26
C THR A 123 -0.92 3.71 -7.38
N LEU A 124 -2.21 3.40 -7.22
CA LEU A 124 -2.70 2.26 -6.43
C LEU A 124 -4.12 1.88 -6.85
N SER A 125 -4.53 0.65 -6.56
CA SER A 125 -5.92 0.20 -6.63
C SER A 125 -6.50 0.02 -5.23
N THR A 126 -7.75 0.42 -4.99
CA THR A 126 -8.34 0.39 -3.65
C THR A 126 -9.86 0.45 -3.66
N PHE A 127 -10.52 0.07 -2.56
CA PHE A 127 -11.97 0.30 -2.39
C PHE A 127 -12.30 1.79 -2.25
N ARG A 128 -13.36 2.21 -2.92
CA ARG A 128 -13.70 3.63 -3.11
C ARG A 128 -14.14 4.35 -1.84
N ASP A 129 -14.89 3.64 -1.01
CA ASP A 129 -15.73 4.23 0.04
C ASP A 129 -15.32 3.92 1.49
N PRO A 130 -14.80 2.72 1.84
CA PRO A 130 -14.41 2.43 3.22
C PRO A 130 -13.40 3.45 3.75
N PRO A 131 -13.58 4.00 4.97
CA PRO A 131 -12.74 5.10 5.48
C PRO A 131 -11.23 4.86 5.47
N TRP A 132 -10.82 3.59 5.55
CA TRP A 132 -9.41 3.15 5.54
C TRP A 132 -8.82 2.99 4.12
N ASN A 133 -9.63 3.03 3.05
CA ASN A 133 -9.20 2.97 1.65
C ASN A 133 -9.33 4.35 0.97
N GLY A 134 -10.23 4.52 0.00
CA GLY A 134 -10.34 5.72 -0.84
C GLY A 134 -10.26 7.05 -0.07
N PRO A 135 -11.06 7.27 0.99
CA PRO A 135 -10.95 8.47 1.84
C PRO A 135 -9.57 8.67 2.49
N PHE A 136 -8.91 7.61 2.95
CA PHE A 136 -7.55 7.68 3.49
C PHE A 136 -6.55 8.16 2.43
N TYR A 137 -6.62 7.62 1.20
CA TYR A 137 -5.75 8.05 0.11
C TYR A 137 -6.06 9.46 -0.38
N ARG A 138 -7.35 9.86 -0.44
CA ARG A 138 -7.76 11.24 -0.75
C ARG A 138 -7.16 12.25 0.24
N LYS A 139 -7.18 11.95 1.54
CA LYS A 139 -6.53 12.76 2.59
C LYS A 139 -5.01 12.84 2.42
N ASN A 140 -4.40 11.82 1.82
CA ASN A 140 -2.98 11.79 1.46
C ASN A 140 -2.67 12.35 0.06
N GLY A 141 -3.62 13.05 -0.57
CA GLY A 141 -3.40 13.79 -1.81
C GLY A 141 -3.54 12.96 -3.07
N PHE A 142 -4.00 11.71 -2.96
CA PHE A 142 -4.39 10.93 -4.13
C PHE A 142 -5.74 11.39 -4.67
N ARG A 143 -5.91 11.23 -5.98
CA ARG A 143 -7.15 11.46 -6.70
C ARG A 143 -7.46 10.23 -7.53
N GLU A 144 -8.74 9.92 -7.63
CA GLU A 144 -9.19 8.84 -8.50
C GLU A 144 -8.82 9.12 -9.96
N LEU A 145 -8.38 8.08 -10.66
CA LEU A 145 -8.15 8.11 -12.10
C LEU A 145 -9.45 7.76 -12.83
N PRO A 146 -9.95 8.65 -13.72
CA PRO A 146 -11.03 8.30 -14.61
C PRO A 146 -10.65 7.10 -15.48
N ARG A 147 -11.60 6.18 -15.74
CA ARG A 147 -11.36 4.96 -16.56
C ARG A 147 -10.63 5.24 -17.88
N LYS A 148 -10.99 6.32 -18.57
CA LYS A 148 -10.35 6.75 -19.84
C LYS A 148 -8.86 7.13 -19.72
N LYS A 149 -8.34 7.29 -18.50
CA LYS A 149 -6.93 7.60 -18.19
C LYS A 149 -6.20 6.40 -17.56
N MET A 150 -6.86 5.26 -17.44
CA MET A 150 -6.21 4.03 -16.98
C MET A 150 -5.33 3.46 -18.09
N GLU A 151 -4.16 2.98 -17.70
CA GLU A 151 -3.25 2.26 -18.59
C GLU A 151 -3.69 0.80 -18.74
N LYS A 152 -3.21 0.11 -19.78
CA LYS A 152 -3.57 -1.30 -20.04
C LYS A 152 -3.32 -2.22 -18.84
N TRP A 153 -2.17 -2.08 -18.19
CA TRP A 153 -1.81 -2.88 -17.01
C TRP A 153 -2.76 -2.66 -15.81
N MET A 154 -3.43 -1.50 -15.73
CA MET A 154 -4.43 -1.27 -14.68
C MET A 154 -5.72 -2.04 -14.99
N ILE A 155 -6.10 -2.12 -16.26
CA ILE A 155 -7.24 -2.92 -16.71
C ILE A 155 -6.96 -4.41 -16.51
N GLU A 156 -5.73 -4.86 -16.72
CA GLU A 156 -5.30 -6.23 -16.41
C GLU A 156 -5.41 -6.54 -14.92
N ILE A 157 -4.94 -5.64 -14.04
CA ILE A 157 -5.13 -5.78 -12.59
C ILE A 157 -6.61 -5.83 -12.22
N GLU A 158 -7.46 -4.99 -12.83
CA GLU A 158 -8.91 -5.01 -12.62
C GLU A 158 -9.50 -6.37 -13.02
N SER A 159 -9.11 -6.92 -14.17
CA SER A 159 -9.54 -8.26 -14.62
C SER A 159 -9.15 -9.35 -13.62
N ILE A 160 -7.90 -9.35 -13.16
CA ILE A 160 -7.42 -10.33 -12.17
C ILE A 160 -8.20 -10.20 -10.85
N GLN A 161 -8.52 -8.97 -10.43
CA GLN A 161 -9.32 -8.75 -9.23
C GLN A 161 -10.75 -9.30 -9.39
N ASP A 162 -11.38 -9.08 -10.55
CA ASP A 162 -12.71 -9.60 -10.88
C ASP A 162 -12.72 -11.14 -10.93
N ASP A 163 -11.72 -11.74 -11.59
CA ASP A 163 -11.54 -13.19 -11.69
C ASP A 163 -11.34 -13.84 -10.31
N ASN A 164 -10.72 -13.12 -9.37
CA ASN A 164 -10.55 -13.57 -7.99
C ASN A 164 -11.80 -13.32 -7.12
N GLY A 165 -12.87 -12.72 -7.66
CA GLY A 165 -14.15 -12.53 -6.98
C GLY A 165 -14.34 -11.17 -6.31
N LEU A 166 -13.47 -10.19 -6.58
CA LEU A 166 -13.69 -8.82 -6.10
C LEU A 166 -14.69 -8.09 -6.99
N ASN A 167 -15.66 -7.40 -6.39
CA ASN A 167 -16.49 -6.47 -7.14
C ASN A 167 -15.68 -5.23 -7.55
N VAL A 168 -15.18 -5.20 -8.78
CA VAL A 168 -14.35 -4.11 -9.30
C VAL A 168 -15.08 -2.77 -9.38
N ARG A 169 -16.43 -2.76 -9.36
CA ARG A 169 -17.22 -1.52 -9.33
C ARG A 169 -17.04 -0.74 -8.02
N ASP A 170 -16.79 -1.44 -6.93
CA ASP A 170 -16.53 -0.85 -5.61
C ASP A 170 -15.07 -0.39 -5.46
N ARG A 171 -14.24 -0.69 -6.47
CA ARG A 171 -12.82 -0.37 -6.51
C ARG A 171 -12.52 0.77 -7.48
N CYS A 172 -11.36 1.37 -7.30
CA CYS A 172 -10.87 2.44 -8.15
C CYS A 172 -9.35 2.45 -8.16
N PHE A 173 -8.79 2.93 -9.27
CA PHE A 173 -7.40 3.37 -9.30
C PHE A 173 -7.30 4.81 -8.83
N MET A 174 -6.26 5.10 -8.05
CA MET A 174 -5.94 6.45 -7.61
C MET A 174 -4.50 6.80 -7.94
N ALA A 175 -4.22 8.08 -8.17
CA ALA A 175 -2.91 8.61 -8.46
C ALA A 175 -2.59 9.85 -7.65
N ARG A 176 -1.30 10.00 -7.32
CA ARG A 176 -0.72 11.24 -6.78
C ARG A 176 0.54 11.58 -7.56
N ARG A 177 0.60 12.81 -8.09
CA ARG A 177 1.77 13.32 -8.81
C ARG A 177 2.84 13.84 -7.85
N LEU A 178 4.10 13.75 -8.26
CA LEU A 178 5.24 14.39 -7.62
C LEU A 178 5.54 15.70 -8.36
N GLY A 179 5.66 16.81 -7.63
CA GLY A 179 5.81 18.15 -8.23
C GLY A 179 4.47 18.87 -8.42
N TRP A 180 4.54 20.17 -8.79
CA TRP A 180 3.39 21.08 -8.74
C TRP A 180 2.26 20.73 -9.72
N LEU A 181 1.07 21.17 -9.30
CA LEU A 181 -0.25 21.13 -9.96
C LEU A 181 -0.18 21.29 -11.48
#